data_AF-A0A2N3K185-F1
#
_entry.id   AF-A0A2N3K185-F1
#
_cell.length_a   1.000
_cell.length_b   1.000
_cell.length_c   1.000
_cell.angle_alpha   90.00
_cell.angle_beta   90.00
_cell.angle_gamma   90.00
#
_symmetry.space_group_name_H-M   'P 1'
#
loop_
_entity.id
_entity.type
_entity.pdbx_description
1 polymer ?
#
loop_
_entity_poly.entity_id
_entity_poly.type
_entity_poly.pdbx_seq_one_letter_code
_entity_poly.pdbx_strand_id
1 'polypeptide(L)'
;MSERLRAAGHTVHTPDLFEGRVLGSLEEGGAHVERIGFGEITERGVRAAGQLPGDASYAGFSLGVLPAQKLAQTRPDARGAFLVDACIPVTEFGPAWPRGVPVRVHGLEADPFFAEDRDAADRLVAESADAELFLYPGDQHLFADSSLPAHDAAAAALLNERAPAFSAAHGETGLRSR
;
A
#
# COMPACT_ATOMS: atom_id res chain seq x y z
N MET A 1 5.98 -6.22 -8.25
CA MET A 1 5.08 -5.09 -8.57
C MET A 1 5.75 -3.96 -9.35
N SER A 2 6.76 -3.28 -8.80
CA SER A 2 7.32 -2.04 -9.37
C SER A 2 7.77 -2.16 -10.84
N GLU A 3 8.51 -3.21 -11.18
CA GLU A 3 8.94 -3.45 -12.57
C GLU A 3 7.76 -3.67 -13.53
N ARG A 4 6.67 -4.28 -13.07
CA ARG A 4 5.46 -4.48 -13.89
C ARG A 4 4.73 -3.16 -14.15
N LEU A 5 4.62 -2.32 -13.12
CA LEU A 5 4.05 -0.98 -13.26
C LEU A 5 4.90 -0.10 -14.20
N ARG A 6 6.23 -0.17 -14.09
CA ARG A 6 7.16 0.49 -15.03
C ARG A 6 6.98 -0.03 -16.46
N ALA A 7 6.89 -1.35 -16.65
CA ALA A 7 6.64 -1.96 -17.95
C ALA A 7 5.27 -1.57 -18.54
N ALA A 8 4.28 -1.26 -17.69
CA ALA A 8 2.97 -0.73 -18.09
C ALA A 8 2.99 0.78 -18.39
N GLY A 9 4.13 1.46 -18.25
CA GLY A 9 4.33 2.87 -18.59
C GLY A 9 4.21 3.84 -17.41
N HIS A 10 4.14 3.35 -16.17
CA HIS A 10 4.08 4.20 -14.99
C HIS A 10 5.47 4.62 -14.49
N THR A 11 5.58 5.86 -14.03
CA THR A 11 6.72 6.28 -13.20
C THR A 11 6.51 5.77 -11.78
N VAL A 12 7.42 4.94 -11.29
CA VAL A 12 7.33 4.35 -9.95
C VAL A 12 8.47 4.85 -9.08
N HIS A 13 8.12 5.48 -7.95
CA HIS A 13 9.05 5.92 -6.91
C HIS A 13 8.93 4.99 -5.70
N THR A 14 10.06 4.52 -5.19
CA THR A 14 10.15 3.65 -4.01
C THR A 14 11.06 4.31 -2.97
N PRO A 15 10.53 5.16 -2.09
CA PRO A 15 11.33 5.85 -1.10
C PRO A 15 11.87 4.88 -0.05
N ASP A 16 13.07 5.16 0.43
CA ASP A 16 13.70 4.37 1.49
C ASP A 16 13.25 4.87 2.87
N LEU A 17 12.39 4.09 3.53
CA LEU A 17 11.86 4.40 4.86
C LEU A 17 12.86 4.09 5.99
N PHE A 18 13.96 3.38 5.70
CA PHE A 18 14.95 2.95 6.66
C PHE A 18 16.28 3.73 6.56
N GLU A 19 16.35 4.75 5.69
CA GLU A 19 17.50 5.66 5.53
C GLU A 19 18.82 4.91 5.28
N GLY A 20 18.80 3.95 4.36
CA GLY A 20 19.93 3.15 3.91
C GLY A 20 20.25 1.96 4.81
N ARG A 21 19.47 1.74 5.88
CA ARG A 21 19.66 0.56 6.74
C ARG A 21 19.08 -0.67 6.07
N VAL A 22 19.92 -1.69 5.95
CA VAL A 22 19.54 -3.02 5.51
C VAL A 22 19.33 -3.86 6.76
N LEU A 23 18.14 -4.42 6.91
CA LEU A 23 17.75 -5.29 8.03
C LEU A 23 17.76 -6.73 7.52
N GLY A 24 18.42 -7.63 8.25
CA GLY A 24 18.66 -9.01 7.81
C GLY A 24 17.49 -9.96 8.04
N SER A 25 16.49 -9.57 8.84
CA SER A 25 15.31 -10.38 9.13
C SER A 25 14.09 -9.53 9.50
N LEU A 26 12.90 -10.16 9.48
CA LEU A 26 11.67 -9.54 9.96
C LEU A 26 11.73 -9.19 11.45
N GLU A 27 12.39 -10.02 12.27
CA GLU A 27 12.59 -9.75 13.69
C GLU A 27 13.46 -8.49 13.90
N GLU A 28 14.57 -8.38 13.16
CA GLU A 28 15.42 -7.19 13.21
C GLU A 28 14.67 -5.95 12.71
N GLY A 29 13.86 -6.09 11.66
CA GLY A 29 13.01 -5.02 11.17
C GLY A 29 11.94 -4.59 12.16
N GLY A 30 11.28 -5.55 12.81
CA GLY A 30 10.30 -5.31 13.88
C GLY A 30 10.93 -4.54 15.04
N ALA A 31 12.05 -5.03 15.58
CA ALA A 31 12.77 -4.35 16.67
C ALA A 31 13.23 -2.93 16.27
N HIS A 32 13.65 -2.74 15.02
CA HIS A 32 14.00 -1.41 14.53
C HIS A 32 12.79 -0.46 14.52
N VAL A 33 11.65 -0.96 14.06
CA VAL A 33 10.40 -0.20 13.95
C VAL A 33 9.82 0.11 15.32
N GLU A 34 9.88 -0.83 16.27
CA GLU A 34 9.52 -0.58 17.67
C GLU A 34 10.34 0.57 18.28
N ARG A 35 11.62 0.68 17.92
CA ARG A 35 12.51 1.72 18.42
C ARG A 35 12.21 3.11 17.83
N ILE A 36 11.84 3.21 16.55
CA ILE A 36 11.57 4.51 15.89
C ILE A 36 10.10 4.90 15.89
N GLY A 37 9.21 3.92 16.02
CA GLY A 37 7.76 4.07 16.00
C GLY A 37 7.16 4.16 14.59
N PHE A 38 5.90 3.74 14.48
CA PHE A 38 5.11 3.85 13.25
C PHE A 38 4.93 5.29 12.77
N GLY A 39 4.87 6.26 13.69
CA GLY A 39 4.81 7.68 13.36
C GLY A 39 6.02 8.14 12.55
N GLU A 40 7.23 7.72 12.92
CA GLU A 40 8.45 8.08 12.18
C GLU A 40 8.48 7.41 10.80
N ILE A 41 8.10 6.13 10.68
CA ILE A 41 7.95 5.46 9.38
C ILE A 41 6.99 6.23 8.47
N THR A 42 5.87 6.66 9.03
CA THR A 42 4.85 7.45 8.33
C THR A 42 5.42 8.77 7.83
N GLU A 43 6.06 9.56 8.70
CA GLU A 43 6.59 10.87 8.36
C GLU A 43 7.73 10.80 7.33
N ARG A 44 8.55 9.74 7.36
CA ARG A 44 9.58 9.51 6.34
C ARG A 44 8.97 9.32 4.97
N GLY A 45 7.94 8.48 4.86
CA GLY A 45 7.24 8.26 3.58
C GLY A 45 6.53 9.52 3.07
N VAL A 46 5.88 10.27 3.97
CA VAL A 46 5.25 11.55 3.63
C VAL A 46 6.27 12.56 3.11
N ARG A 47 7.41 12.72 3.81
CA ARG A 47 8.49 13.64 3.42
C ARG A 47 9.04 13.29 2.04
N ALA A 48 9.27 12.01 1.77
CA ALA A 48 9.77 11.55 0.48
C ALA A 48 8.76 11.81 -0.65
N ALA A 49 7.48 11.51 -0.42
CA ALA A 49 6.41 11.78 -1.39
C ALA A 49 6.19 13.29 -1.64
N GLY A 50 6.46 14.14 -0.64
CA GLY A 50 6.37 15.60 -0.78
C GLY A 50 7.34 16.20 -1.81
N GLN A 51 8.38 15.46 -2.23
CA GLN A 51 9.31 15.87 -3.27
C GLN A 51 8.90 15.42 -4.68
N LEU A 52 7.76 14.72 -4.80
CA LEU A 52 7.25 14.15 -6.04
C LEU A 52 6.03 14.95 -6.56
N PRO A 53 5.66 14.79 -7.85
CA PRO A 53 4.46 15.39 -8.41
C PRO A 53 3.18 15.07 -7.62
N GLY A 54 2.28 16.05 -7.60
CA GLY A 54 1.02 16.02 -6.88
C GLY A 54 -0.14 15.54 -7.73
N ASP A 55 -0.16 14.23 -8.00
CA ASP A 55 -1.19 13.53 -8.79
C ASP A 55 -0.94 12.00 -8.80
N ALA A 56 -0.52 11.44 -7.67
CA ALA A 56 -0.06 10.05 -7.58
C ALA A 56 -1.11 9.12 -6.95
N SER A 57 -1.02 7.83 -7.31
CA SER A 57 -1.57 6.75 -6.49
C SER A 57 -0.51 6.24 -5.53
N TYR A 58 -0.90 5.87 -4.32
CA TYR A 58 0.01 5.41 -3.27
C TYR A 58 -0.14 3.92 -3.02
N ALA A 59 0.95 3.18 -3.14
CA ALA A 59 0.99 1.76 -2.85
C ALA A 59 1.89 1.48 -1.65
N GLY A 60 1.40 0.65 -0.72
CA GLY A 60 2.12 0.27 0.50
C GLY A 60 1.99 -1.22 0.76
N PHE A 61 3.08 -1.82 1.25
CA PHE A 61 3.14 -3.22 1.67
C PHE A 61 3.53 -3.26 3.14
N SER A 62 2.75 -3.96 3.96
CA SER A 62 2.94 -4.02 5.41
C SER A 62 3.16 -2.61 5.98
N LEU A 63 4.29 -2.32 6.63
CA LEU A 63 4.63 -0.99 7.16
C LEU A 63 4.56 0.15 6.13
N GLY A 64 4.76 -0.14 4.84
CA GLY A 64 4.61 0.85 3.77
C GLY A 64 3.17 1.37 3.60
N VAL A 65 2.16 0.66 4.14
CA VAL A 65 0.76 1.10 4.17
C VAL A 65 0.58 2.37 5.00
N LEU A 66 1.34 2.54 6.08
CA LEU A 66 1.25 3.72 6.96
C LEU A 66 1.38 5.05 6.19
N PRO A 67 2.50 5.34 5.50
CA PRO A 67 2.59 6.55 4.69
C PRO A 67 1.67 6.54 3.47
N ALA A 68 1.47 5.38 2.81
CA ALA A 68 0.64 5.30 1.61
C ALA A 68 -0.81 5.70 1.89
N GLN A 69 -1.38 5.18 2.97
CA GLN A 69 -2.74 5.46 3.40
C GLN A 69 -2.89 6.91 3.90
N LYS A 70 -1.94 7.40 4.71
CA LYS A 70 -1.95 8.82 5.14
C LYS A 70 -1.94 9.75 3.94
N LEU A 71 -1.06 9.52 2.96
CA LEU A 71 -0.97 10.33 1.76
C LEU A 71 -2.27 10.29 0.96
N ALA A 72 -2.85 9.11 0.75
CA ALA A 72 -4.11 8.97 0.03
C ALA A 72 -5.29 9.65 0.74
N GLN A 73 -5.34 9.64 2.07
CA GLN A 73 -6.42 10.25 2.84
C GLN A 73 -6.31 11.79 2.95
N THR A 74 -5.09 12.31 2.96
CA THR A 74 -4.84 13.72 3.34
C THR A 74 -4.43 14.61 2.18
N ARG A 75 -3.96 14.05 1.07
CA ARG A 75 -3.58 14.84 -0.10
C ARG A 75 -4.77 15.10 -1.01
N PRO A 76 -5.08 16.36 -1.33
CA PRO A 76 -6.20 16.70 -2.22
C PRO A 76 -6.08 16.15 -3.64
N ASP A 77 -4.85 15.83 -4.06
CA ASP A 77 -4.50 15.36 -5.40
C ASP A 77 -4.28 13.83 -5.48
N ALA A 78 -4.56 13.10 -4.38
CA ALA A 78 -4.43 11.65 -4.36
C ALA A 78 -5.36 11.00 -5.40
N ARG A 79 -4.79 10.11 -6.22
CA ARG A 79 -5.51 9.37 -7.27
C ARG A 79 -6.05 8.02 -6.81
N GLY A 80 -5.55 7.51 -5.69
CA GLY A 80 -5.99 6.25 -5.11
C GLY A 80 -4.95 5.60 -4.21
N ALA A 81 -5.35 4.50 -3.58
CA ALA A 81 -4.51 3.72 -2.70
C ALA A 81 -4.54 2.23 -3.02
N PHE A 82 -3.38 1.58 -2.89
CA PHE A 82 -3.23 0.13 -3.00
C PHE A 82 -2.49 -0.38 -1.75
N LEU A 83 -3.26 -0.88 -0.78
CA LEU A 83 -2.79 -1.26 0.54
C LEU A 83 -2.66 -2.78 0.61
N VAL A 84 -1.47 -3.28 0.92
CA VAL A 84 -1.17 -4.71 0.91
C VAL A 84 -0.65 -5.12 2.29
N ASP A 85 -1.20 -6.20 2.82
CA ASP A 85 -0.86 -6.83 4.11
C ASP A 85 -1.12 -5.96 5.36
N ALA A 86 -1.71 -4.78 5.21
CA ALA A 86 -2.09 -3.90 6.32
C ALA A 86 -3.22 -2.93 5.93
N CYS A 87 -3.96 -2.44 6.91
CA CYS A 87 -4.97 -1.39 6.75
C CYS A 87 -5.15 -0.63 8.07
N ILE A 88 -4.91 0.68 8.05
CA ILE A 88 -5.01 1.51 9.25
C ILE A 88 -6.45 1.99 9.42
N PRO A 89 -6.99 2.11 10.65
CA PRO A 89 -8.26 2.76 10.87
C PRO A 89 -8.28 4.14 10.20
N VAL A 90 -9.30 4.41 9.38
CA VAL A 90 -9.46 5.70 8.65
C VAL A 90 -9.31 6.89 9.58
N THR A 91 -9.85 6.77 10.80
CA THR A 91 -9.84 7.77 11.87
C THR A 91 -8.45 8.20 12.33
N GLU A 92 -7.42 7.40 12.06
CA GLU A 92 -6.02 7.75 12.38
C GLU A 92 -5.54 8.95 11.55
N PHE A 93 -5.99 9.06 10.30
CA PHE A 93 -5.51 10.09 9.36
C PHE A 93 -6.58 11.11 8.98
N GLY A 94 -7.84 10.89 9.34
CA GLY A 94 -8.91 11.85 9.10
C GLY A 94 -10.28 11.32 9.53
N PRO A 95 -11.32 12.17 9.54
CA PRO A 95 -12.64 11.78 10.03
C PRO A 95 -13.38 10.80 9.09
N ALA A 96 -12.96 10.68 7.83
CA ALA A 96 -13.54 9.79 6.82
C ALA A 96 -12.54 9.54 5.68
N TRP A 97 -12.79 8.51 4.89
CA TRP A 97 -12.06 8.29 3.63
C TRP A 97 -12.46 9.38 2.61
N PRO A 98 -11.53 9.99 1.87
CA PRO A 98 -11.86 11.03 0.91
C PRO A 98 -12.72 10.49 -0.24
N ARG A 99 -13.76 11.25 -0.58
CA ARG A 99 -14.69 10.90 -1.67
C ARG A 99 -13.97 10.89 -3.02
N GLY A 100 -14.23 9.87 -3.83
CA GLY A 100 -13.69 9.78 -5.19
C GLY A 100 -12.22 9.37 -5.24
N VAL A 101 -11.63 8.97 -4.11
CA VAL A 101 -10.29 8.39 -4.04
C VAL A 101 -10.46 6.87 -3.92
N PRO A 102 -10.25 6.10 -5.00
CA PRO A 102 -10.41 4.66 -4.97
C PRO A 102 -9.33 4.00 -4.10
N VAL A 103 -9.70 2.93 -3.41
CA VAL A 103 -8.78 2.16 -2.57
C VAL A 103 -9.00 0.67 -2.70
N ARG A 104 -7.90 -0.07 -2.83
CA ARG A 104 -7.91 -1.53 -2.77
C ARG A 104 -7.06 -2.00 -1.61
N VAL A 105 -7.64 -2.84 -0.76
CA VAL A 105 -6.95 -3.53 0.33
C VAL A 105 -6.75 -4.99 -0.06
N HIS A 106 -5.57 -5.52 0.20
CA HIS A 106 -5.16 -6.86 -0.14
C HIS A 106 -4.51 -7.53 1.07
N GLY A 107 -4.90 -8.76 1.38
CA GLY A 107 -4.27 -9.55 2.44
C GLY A 107 -4.60 -11.03 2.31
N LEU A 108 -3.87 -11.89 3.03
CA LEU A 108 -4.27 -13.29 3.16
C LEU A 108 -5.31 -13.47 4.27
N GLU A 109 -6.19 -14.46 4.11
CA GLU A 109 -7.33 -14.74 5.01
C GLU A 109 -6.90 -15.03 6.46
N ALA A 110 -5.78 -15.72 6.65
CA ALA A 110 -5.28 -16.15 7.94
C ALA A 110 -3.91 -15.55 8.28
N ASP A 111 -3.49 -14.47 7.62
CA ASP A 111 -2.28 -13.74 7.99
C ASP A 111 -2.47 -13.14 9.40
N PRO A 112 -1.64 -13.52 10.39
CA PRO A 112 -1.80 -13.06 11.77
C PRO A 112 -1.60 -11.55 11.93
N PHE A 113 -0.81 -10.90 11.08
CA PHE A 113 -0.64 -9.45 11.12
C PHE A 113 -1.86 -8.74 10.52
N PHE A 114 -2.32 -9.18 9.35
CA PHE A 114 -3.49 -8.58 8.71
C PHE A 114 -4.79 -8.86 9.49
N ALA A 115 -4.85 -9.93 10.29
CA ALA A 115 -5.97 -10.20 11.19
C ALA A 115 -6.19 -9.07 12.20
N GLU A 116 -5.13 -8.38 12.65
CA GLU A 116 -5.24 -7.21 13.53
C GLU A 116 -5.85 -5.99 12.82
N ASP A 117 -5.62 -5.88 11.51
CA ASP A 117 -6.09 -4.79 10.66
C ASP A 117 -7.43 -5.10 9.95
N ARG A 118 -7.94 -6.33 10.09
CA ARG A 118 -9.11 -6.81 9.35
C ARG A 118 -10.35 -5.97 9.59
N ASP A 119 -10.60 -5.61 10.85
CA ASP A 119 -11.73 -4.77 11.24
C ASP A 119 -11.66 -3.37 10.58
N ALA A 120 -10.45 -2.81 10.42
CA ALA A 120 -10.27 -1.53 9.76
C ALA A 120 -10.56 -1.63 8.26
N ALA A 121 -10.09 -2.71 7.61
CA ALA A 121 -10.36 -2.96 6.20
C ALA A 121 -11.86 -3.17 5.92
N ASP A 122 -12.55 -3.95 6.75
CA ASP A 122 -13.99 -4.21 6.61
C ASP A 122 -14.80 -2.92 6.80
N ARG A 123 -14.45 -2.08 7.78
CA ARG A 123 -15.11 -0.77 7.96
C ARG A 123 -14.88 0.17 6.79
N LEU A 124 -13.65 0.24 6.26
CA LEU A 124 -13.34 1.07 5.09
C LEU A 124 -14.22 0.70 3.89
N VAL A 125 -14.41 -0.59 3.61
CA VAL A 125 -15.29 -1.07 2.54
C VAL A 125 -16.77 -0.79 2.83
N ALA A 126 -17.20 -0.90 4.09
CA ALA A 126 -18.58 -0.60 4.47
C ALA A 126 -18.92 0.90 4.34
N GLU A 127 -17.94 1.78 4.55
CA GLU A 127 -18.14 3.24 4.64
C GLU A 127 -17.82 3.98 3.32
N SER A 128 -17.04 3.36 2.42
CA SER A 128 -16.61 3.98 1.16
C SER A 128 -17.01 3.14 -0.05
N ALA A 129 -17.81 3.71 -0.95
CA ALA A 129 -18.20 3.07 -2.20
C ALA A 129 -17.03 2.86 -3.18
N ASP A 130 -15.92 3.59 -2.98
CA ASP A 130 -14.72 3.51 -3.81
C ASP A 130 -13.68 2.51 -3.22
N ALA A 131 -14.05 1.76 -2.17
CA ALA A 131 -13.19 0.81 -1.50
C ALA A 131 -13.50 -0.65 -1.87
N GLU A 132 -12.47 -1.43 -2.17
CA GLU A 132 -12.55 -2.87 -2.41
C GLU A 132 -11.57 -3.62 -1.50
N LEU A 133 -11.96 -4.81 -1.04
CA LEU A 133 -11.11 -5.69 -0.23
C LEU A 133 -11.00 -7.06 -0.89
N PHE A 134 -9.76 -7.48 -1.14
CA PHE A 134 -9.43 -8.76 -1.73
C PHE A 134 -8.68 -9.61 -0.71
N LEU A 135 -9.32 -10.73 -0.33
CA LEU A 135 -8.71 -11.77 0.47
C LEU A 135 -8.23 -12.91 -0.42
N TYR A 136 -7.07 -13.45 -0.07
CA TYR A 136 -6.53 -14.64 -0.70
C TYR A 136 -6.36 -15.76 0.33
N PRO A 137 -6.57 -17.04 -0.04
CA PRO A 137 -6.29 -18.15 0.86
C PRO A 137 -4.82 -18.16 1.29
N GLY A 138 -4.56 -18.42 2.57
CA GLY A 138 -3.21 -18.56 3.14
C GLY A 138 -3.04 -17.84 4.47
N ASP A 139 -1.89 -18.05 5.12
CA ASP A 139 -1.60 -17.61 6.49
C ASP A 139 -0.27 -16.84 6.64
N GLN A 140 0.40 -16.56 5.52
CA GLN A 140 1.69 -15.88 5.50
C GLN A 140 1.54 -14.35 5.35
N HIS A 141 2.39 -13.61 6.07
CA HIS A 141 2.57 -12.17 5.87
C HIS A 141 3.60 -11.91 4.76
N LEU A 142 3.50 -10.77 4.06
CA LEU A 142 4.39 -10.40 2.95
C LEU A 142 4.37 -11.42 1.79
N PHE A 143 3.20 -11.99 1.52
CA PHE A 143 3.02 -13.05 0.51
C PHE A 143 3.49 -12.64 -0.90
N ALA A 144 3.54 -11.33 -1.18
CA ALA A 144 3.92 -10.78 -2.48
C ALA A 144 5.44 -10.67 -2.69
N ASP A 145 6.26 -10.86 -1.65
CA ASP A 145 7.72 -10.72 -1.74
C ASP A 145 8.37 -12.05 -2.14
N SER A 146 8.71 -12.17 -3.43
CA SER A 146 9.36 -13.36 -4.00
C SER A 146 10.75 -13.69 -3.43
N SER A 147 11.34 -12.82 -2.62
CA SER A 147 12.61 -13.09 -1.94
C SER A 147 12.44 -13.83 -0.60
N LEU A 148 11.22 -13.87 -0.05
CA LEU A 148 10.93 -14.49 1.23
C LEU A 148 10.36 -15.91 1.08
N PRO A 149 10.61 -16.81 2.04
CA PRO A 149 9.94 -18.12 2.09
C PRO A 149 8.41 -18.03 2.18
N ALA A 150 7.90 -16.90 2.70
CA ALA A 150 6.49 -16.57 2.81
C ALA A 150 5.78 -16.29 1.47
N HIS A 151 6.54 -16.21 0.36
CA HIS A 151 5.99 -15.90 -0.95
C HIS A 151 4.93 -16.92 -1.40
N ASP A 152 3.72 -16.43 -1.65
CA ASP A 152 2.68 -17.20 -2.33
C ASP A 152 2.59 -16.76 -3.79
N ALA A 153 3.05 -17.60 -4.70
CA ALA A 153 3.10 -17.27 -6.12
C ALA A 153 1.72 -17.04 -6.75
N ALA A 154 0.68 -17.73 -6.27
CA ALA A 154 -0.67 -17.62 -6.82
C ALA A 154 -1.35 -16.33 -6.36
N ALA A 155 -1.30 -16.03 -5.06
CA ALA A 155 -1.79 -14.78 -4.50
C ALA A 155 -1.00 -13.58 -5.06
N ALA A 156 0.34 -13.69 -5.15
CA ALA A 156 1.17 -12.66 -5.75
C ALA A 156 0.86 -12.42 -7.23
N ALA A 157 0.57 -13.47 -8.01
CA ALA A 157 0.17 -13.32 -9.41
C ALA A 157 -1.14 -12.52 -9.53
N LEU A 158 -2.15 -12.91 -8.74
CA LEU A 158 -3.45 -12.23 -8.66
C LEU A 158 -3.33 -10.76 -8.21
N LEU A 159 -2.46 -10.48 -7.23
CA LEU A 159 -2.15 -9.12 -6.81
C LEU A 159 -1.53 -8.30 -7.96
N ASN A 160 -0.54 -8.88 -8.64
CA ASN A 160 0.20 -8.24 -9.74
C ASN A 160 -0.68 -8.02 -10.99
N GLU A 161 -1.76 -8.76 -11.19
CA GLU A 161 -2.74 -8.50 -12.25
C GLU A 161 -3.63 -7.30 -11.92
N ARG A 162 -4.02 -7.15 -10.64
CA ARG A 162 -4.93 -6.08 -10.20
C ARG A 162 -4.28 -4.71 -10.13
N ALA A 163 -2.99 -4.61 -9.84
CA ALA A 163 -2.35 -3.32 -9.64
C ALA A 163 -2.25 -2.47 -10.92
N PRO A 164 -1.79 -3.01 -12.08
CA PRO A 164 -1.82 -2.26 -13.33
C PRO A 164 -3.24 -1.89 -13.76
N ALA A 165 -4.22 -2.78 -13.53
CA ALA A 165 -5.63 -2.47 -13.83
C ALA A 165 -6.16 -1.30 -12.98
N PHE A 166 -5.80 -1.25 -11.71
CA PHE A 166 -6.10 -0.12 -10.82
C PHE A 166 -5.45 1.18 -11.32
N SER A 167 -4.14 1.14 -11.58
CA SER A 167 -3.41 2.31 -12.07
C SER A 167 -3.87 2.78 -13.44
N ALA A 168 -4.33 1.90 -14.32
CA ALA A 168 -4.89 2.28 -15.62
C ALA A 168 -6.28 2.93 -15.51
N ALA A 169 -7.10 2.49 -14.55
CA ALA A 169 -8.42 3.06 -14.31
C ALA A 169 -8.37 4.43 -13.61
N HIS A 170 -7.29 4.72 -12.89
CA HIS A 170 -7.20 5.87 -11.98
C HIS A 170 -5.95 6.76 -12.18
N GLY A 171 -5.05 6.39 -13.08
CA GLY A 171 -3.95 7.22 -13.57
C GLY A 171 -4.37 8.06 -14.78
N GLU A 172 -3.61 9.11 -15.10
CA GLU A 172 -3.94 9.99 -16.23
C GLU A 172 -4.10 9.20 -17.55
N THR A 173 -5.27 9.32 -18.18
CA THR A 173 -5.41 9.29 -19.64
C THR A 173 -4.78 10.54 -20.26
N GLY A 174 -3.46 10.67 -20.13
CA GLY A 174 -2.68 11.69 -20.81
C GLY A 174 -2.56 11.37 -22.30
N LEU A 175 -3.04 12.28 -23.15
CA LEU A 175 -2.93 12.32 -24.61
C LEU A 175 -1.75 11.49 -25.17
N ARG A 176 -2.06 10.38 -25.85
CA ARG A 176 -1.12 9.78 -26.82
C ARG A 176 -1.05 10.72 -28.03
N SER A 177 -0.22 11.75 -27.96
CA SER A 177 0.23 12.46 -29.16
C SER A 177 1.02 11.47 -30.01
N ARG A 178 0.60 11.30 -31.26
CA ARG A 178 1.29 10.50 -32.28
C ARG A 178 2.71 11.03 -32.54
#